data_AF-G8QMC8-F1
#
_entry.id   AF-G8QMC8-F1
#
_cell.length_a   1.000
_cell.length_b   1.000
_cell.length_c   1.000
_cell.angle_alpha   90.00
_cell.angle_beta   90.00
_cell.angle_gamma   90.00
#
_symmetry.space_group_name_H-M   'P 1'
#
loop_
_entity.id
_entity.type
_entity.pdbx_description
1 polymer ?
#
loop_
_entity_poly.entity_id
_entity_poly.type
_entity_poly.pdbx_seq_one_letter_code
_entity_poly.pdbx_strand_id
1 'polypeptide(L)'
;MTSQTIPGKFSATRMRRMRRDDFSRRLMRESVLTADDLIYPVFVLEGSQRSEAVASMPGVCRQSLDLLLHTAERALKLGVPALALFPVVDGSRKSLDAAEAYNPEGLVPTVVQALKKEFPELGVITDVALDPYTIHGQDGLIDASGYVLNDETVEVLIKQAVCHAQAGADVVAPSDMMDGRIGSIRQALEAEKLIYTRILAYSAKYASAFYGPFRDAVGSAANLGKGNKYTYQMDPANTDEALREVAQDLEEGADMVMVKPGMPYLDIVRRVKEQFGVPTYAYQVSGEYAMLKAAIQNGWLAEEACVLEALLSFKRAGADGILTYFALDAAEWLRK
;
A
#
# COMPACT_ATOMS: atom_id res chain seq x y z
N MET A 1 11.41 27.11 -18.81
CA MET A 1 11.85 26.91 -20.21
C MET A 1 12.66 25.63 -20.28
N THR A 2 12.02 24.47 -20.45
CA THR A 2 12.75 23.24 -20.73
C THR A 2 13.10 23.21 -22.21
N SER A 3 14.39 23.36 -22.49
CA SER A 3 14.99 23.13 -23.80
C SER A 3 14.53 21.78 -24.33
N GLN A 4 13.69 21.77 -25.37
CA GLN A 4 13.42 20.54 -26.11
C GLN A 4 14.72 20.13 -26.81
N THR A 5 15.43 19.19 -26.22
CA THR A 5 16.53 18.47 -26.88
C THR A 5 15.94 17.54 -27.92
N ILE A 6 15.55 18.08 -29.09
CA ILE A 6 15.17 17.25 -30.23
C ILE A 6 16.46 16.64 -30.79
N PRO A 7 16.65 15.30 -30.79
CA PRO A 7 17.90 14.65 -31.18
C PRO A 7 18.17 14.66 -32.71
N GLY A 8 17.57 15.61 -33.46
CA GLY A 8 17.66 15.77 -34.91
C GLY A 8 16.34 15.51 -35.66
N LYS A 9 16.33 15.77 -36.98
CA LYS A 9 15.15 15.63 -37.86
C LYS A 9 15.14 14.29 -38.60
N PHE A 10 13.96 13.79 -38.98
CA PHE A 10 13.87 12.70 -39.96
C PHE A 10 14.46 13.17 -41.32
N SER A 11 15.28 12.39 -42.03
CA SER A 11 15.68 11.00 -41.78
C SER A 11 16.99 10.82 -41.00
N ALA A 12 17.67 11.90 -40.60
CA ALA A 12 18.90 11.84 -39.81
C ALA A 12 18.66 11.13 -38.47
N THR A 13 17.51 11.37 -37.84
CA THR A 13 17.07 10.70 -36.61
C THR A 13 15.98 9.68 -36.90
N ARG A 14 16.22 8.40 -36.55
CA ARG A 14 15.23 7.32 -36.65
C ARG A 14 15.18 6.56 -35.33
N MET A 15 14.13 6.81 -34.54
CA MET A 15 13.94 6.19 -33.22
C MET A 15 13.88 4.65 -33.27
N ARG A 16 13.54 4.07 -34.43
CA ARG A 16 13.53 2.61 -34.62
C ARG A 16 14.93 1.97 -34.60
N ARG A 17 16.02 2.74 -34.75
CA ARG A 17 17.40 2.20 -34.72
C ARG A 17 17.70 1.51 -33.38
N MET A 18 17.49 2.22 -32.27
CA MET A 18 17.69 1.65 -30.93
C MET A 18 16.61 0.63 -30.52
N ARG A 19 15.56 0.46 -31.35
CA ARG A 19 14.52 -0.55 -31.16
C ARG A 19 14.75 -1.78 -32.06
N ARG A 20 15.80 -1.82 -32.89
CA ARG A 20 15.95 -2.88 -33.90
C ARG A 20 16.31 -4.23 -33.28
N ASP A 21 17.20 -4.22 -32.31
CA ASP A 21 17.82 -5.41 -31.73
C ASP A 21 17.73 -5.39 -30.20
N ASP A 22 17.68 -6.56 -29.57
CA ASP A 22 17.56 -6.68 -28.11
C ASP A 22 18.68 -5.96 -27.37
N PHE A 23 19.95 -6.14 -27.79
CA PHE A 23 21.09 -5.49 -27.13
C PHE A 23 20.93 -3.96 -27.11
N SER A 24 20.45 -3.37 -28.20
CA SER A 24 20.25 -1.92 -28.30
C SER A 24 19.10 -1.43 -27.42
N ARG A 25 18.01 -2.22 -27.31
CA ARG A 25 16.89 -1.93 -26.40
C ARG A 25 17.32 -1.99 -24.95
N ARG A 26 18.16 -2.97 -24.58
CA ARG A 26 18.73 -3.11 -23.24
C ARG A 26 19.63 -1.93 -22.87
N LEU A 27 20.49 -1.49 -23.79
CA LEU A 27 21.39 -0.35 -23.57
C LEU A 27 20.63 0.98 -23.38
N MET A 28 19.50 1.18 -24.07
CA MET A 28 18.71 2.43 -23.98
C MET A 28 17.59 2.41 -22.92
N ARG A 29 17.42 1.31 -22.18
CA ARG A 29 16.29 1.13 -21.26
C ARG A 29 16.40 2.09 -20.08
N GLU A 30 15.33 2.84 -19.81
CA GLU A 30 15.31 3.86 -18.75
C GLU A 30 14.88 3.33 -17.38
N SER A 31 14.16 2.21 -17.33
CA SER A 31 13.64 1.64 -16.08
C SER A 31 13.69 0.12 -16.11
N VAL A 32 13.99 -0.47 -14.96
CA VAL A 32 13.99 -1.90 -14.71
C VAL A 32 13.24 -2.13 -13.41
N LEU A 33 12.40 -3.16 -13.37
CA LEU A 33 11.74 -3.64 -12.17
C LEU A 33 12.60 -4.75 -11.55
N THR A 34 12.82 -4.70 -10.23
CA THR A 34 13.49 -5.76 -9.46
C THR A 34 12.59 -6.21 -8.30
N ALA A 35 12.98 -7.28 -7.61
CA ALA A 35 12.26 -7.73 -6.41
C ALA A 35 12.33 -6.71 -5.26
N ASP A 36 13.37 -5.86 -5.24
CA ASP A 36 13.55 -4.80 -4.24
C ASP A 36 12.44 -3.74 -4.30
N ASP A 37 11.74 -3.67 -5.43
CA ASP A 37 10.64 -2.73 -5.65
C ASP A 37 9.30 -3.24 -5.10
N LEU A 38 9.22 -4.49 -4.63
CA LEU A 38 7.96 -5.17 -4.35
C LEU A 38 7.66 -5.22 -2.85
N ILE A 39 6.46 -4.81 -2.46
CA ILE A 39 5.91 -5.02 -1.12
C ILE A 39 4.67 -5.88 -1.28
N TYR A 40 4.58 -6.96 -0.50
CA TYR A 40 3.45 -7.90 -0.60
C TYR A 40 2.39 -7.64 0.47
N PRO A 41 1.19 -7.15 0.11
CA PRO A 41 0.07 -7.06 1.03
C PRO A 41 -0.46 -8.44 1.40
N VAL A 42 -0.72 -8.66 2.68
CA VAL A 42 -1.25 -9.92 3.22
C VAL A 42 -2.45 -9.67 4.12
N PHE A 43 -3.48 -10.51 4.00
CA PHE A 43 -4.64 -10.49 4.87
C PHE A 43 -4.48 -11.53 5.97
N VAL A 44 -4.53 -11.09 7.22
CA VAL A 44 -4.23 -11.93 8.38
C VAL A 44 -5.49 -12.13 9.21
N LEU A 45 -5.78 -13.35 9.62
CA LEU A 45 -6.96 -13.70 10.41
C LEU A 45 -6.60 -14.52 11.66
N GLU A 46 -7.51 -14.58 12.63
CA GLU A 46 -7.33 -15.35 13.85
C GLU A 46 -7.53 -16.86 13.68
N GLY A 47 -6.85 -17.64 14.52
CA GLY A 47 -6.96 -19.10 14.57
C GLY A 47 -5.68 -19.79 14.10
N SER A 48 -5.79 -21.06 13.71
CA SER A 48 -4.67 -21.88 13.27
C SER A 48 -5.09 -22.76 12.09
N GLN A 49 -4.19 -22.98 11.15
CA GLN A 49 -4.40 -23.77 9.94
C GLN A 49 -5.64 -23.31 9.15
N ARG A 50 -5.90 -22.00 9.12
CA ARG A 50 -7.02 -21.39 8.44
C ARG A 50 -6.56 -20.60 7.23
N SER A 51 -7.17 -20.88 6.09
CA SER A 51 -6.99 -20.15 4.85
C SER A 51 -8.36 -19.92 4.21
N GLU A 52 -8.69 -18.67 3.91
CA GLU A 52 -9.96 -18.29 3.29
C GLU A 52 -9.70 -17.58 1.96
N ALA A 53 -10.22 -18.13 0.87
CA ALA A 53 -10.11 -17.49 -0.43
C ALA A 53 -10.91 -16.18 -0.47
N VAL A 54 -10.34 -15.14 -1.06
CA VAL A 54 -11.05 -13.89 -1.36
C VAL A 54 -11.65 -14.02 -2.76
N ALA A 55 -12.96 -14.24 -2.86
CA ALA A 55 -13.62 -14.54 -4.14
C ALA A 55 -13.40 -13.46 -5.20
N SER A 56 -13.40 -12.17 -4.81
CA SER A 56 -13.17 -11.03 -5.69
C SER A 56 -11.68 -10.79 -6.02
N MET A 57 -10.76 -11.58 -5.45
CA MET A 57 -9.31 -11.52 -5.70
C MET A 57 -8.74 -12.92 -5.94
N PRO A 58 -8.97 -13.53 -7.12
CA PRO A 58 -8.57 -14.91 -7.39
C PRO A 58 -7.07 -15.16 -7.18
N GLY A 59 -6.73 -16.10 -6.30
CA GLY A 59 -5.35 -16.43 -5.92
C GLY A 59 -4.89 -15.79 -4.61
N VAL A 60 -5.63 -14.81 -4.09
CA VAL A 60 -5.38 -14.20 -2.78
C VAL A 60 -6.23 -14.88 -1.71
N CYS A 61 -5.63 -15.12 -0.55
CA CYS A 61 -6.30 -15.65 0.62
C CYS A 61 -6.00 -14.83 1.87
N ARG A 62 -6.93 -14.92 2.81
CA ARG A 62 -6.74 -14.54 4.20
C ARG A 62 -6.11 -15.73 4.93
N GLN A 63 -5.11 -15.50 5.76
CA GLN A 63 -4.28 -16.56 6.34
C GLN A 63 -4.16 -16.42 7.86
N SER A 64 -4.22 -17.53 8.60
CA SER A 64 -3.78 -17.55 9.99
C SER A 64 -2.26 -17.40 10.10
N LEU A 65 -1.77 -16.95 11.27
CA LEU A 65 -0.36 -16.65 11.51
C LEU A 65 0.58 -17.80 11.10
N ASP A 66 0.23 -19.04 11.44
CA ASP A 66 1.03 -20.22 11.11
C ASP A 66 1.21 -20.43 9.59
N LEU A 67 0.20 -20.09 8.79
CA LEU A 67 0.31 -20.13 7.33
C LEU A 67 1.04 -18.89 6.78
N LEU A 68 0.86 -17.73 7.42
CA LEU A 68 1.56 -16.50 7.06
C LEU A 68 3.08 -16.66 7.21
N LEU A 69 3.57 -17.41 8.19
CA LEU A 69 5.01 -17.67 8.35
C LEU A 69 5.61 -18.38 7.12
N HIS A 70 4.89 -19.32 6.50
CA HIS A 70 5.31 -19.94 5.23
C HIS A 70 5.31 -18.94 4.07
N THR A 71 4.31 -18.05 4.02
CA THR A 71 4.24 -16.98 3.03
C THR A 71 5.43 -16.00 3.18
N ALA A 72 5.77 -15.63 4.42
CA ALA A 72 6.92 -14.78 4.74
C ALA A 72 8.26 -15.42 4.35
N GLU A 73 8.44 -16.71 4.64
CA GLU A 73 9.61 -17.47 4.20
C GLU A 73 9.74 -17.46 2.66
N ARG A 74 8.62 -17.66 1.94
CA ARG A 74 8.61 -17.58 0.46
C ARG A 74 8.96 -16.17 -0.03
N ALA A 75 8.43 -15.12 0.61
CA ALA A 75 8.74 -13.74 0.25
C ALA A 75 10.24 -13.44 0.35
N LEU A 76 10.87 -13.80 1.47
CA LEU A 76 12.31 -13.67 1.66
C LEU A 76 13.12 -14.50 0.66
N LYS A 77 12.74 -15.77 0.46
CA LYS A 77 13.38 -16.63 -0.56
C LYS A 77 13.32 -16.01 -1.94
N LEU A 78 12.27 -15.26 -2.28
CA LEU A 78 12.07 -14.56 -3.54
C LEU A 78 12.74 -13.17 -3.59
N GLY A 79 13.22 -12.65 -2.46
CA GLY A 79 13.85 -11.33 -2.35
C GLY A 79 12.85 -10.18 -2.23
N VAL A 80 11.59 -10.48 -1.88
CA VAL A 80 10.59 -9.45 -1.59
C VAL A 80 10.91 -8.84 -0.21
N PRO A 81 11.25 -7.54 -0.12
CA PRO A 81 11.81 -6.94 1.09
C PRO A 81 10.84 -6.79 2.26
N ALA A 82 9.53 -6.69 2.00
CA ALA A 82 8.56 -6.40 3.06
C ALA A 82 7.17 -6.95 2.81
N LEU A 83 6.45 -7.19 3.92
CA LEU A 83 5.02 -7.47 3.95
C LEU A 83 4.24 -6.27 4.49
N ALA A 84 3.07 -6.00 3.91
CA ALA A 84 2.10 -5.04 4.45
C ALA A 84 0.91 -5.79 5.06
N LEU A 85 0.74 -5.69 6.37
CA LEU A 85 -0.25 -6.46 7.12
C LEU A 85 -1.61 -5.75 7.12
N PHE A 86 -2.66 -6.48 6.73
CA PHE A 86 -4.05 -6.03 6.82
C PHE A 86 -4.86 -7.04 7.66
N PRO A 87 -5.32 -6.66 8.86
CA PRO A 87 -6.05 -7.57 9.73
C PRO A 87 -7.48 -7.79 9.26
N VAL A 88 -7.96 -9.02 9.41
CA VAL A 88 -9.37 -9.40 9.28
C VAL A 88 -9.92 -9.60 10.68
N VAL A 89 -10.38 -8.51 11.29
CA VAL A 89 -10.87 -8.47 12.67
C VAL A 89 -12.27 -9.08 12.77
N ASP A 90 -12.47 -9.95 13.76
CA ASP A 90 -13.78 -10.54 14.02
C ASP A 90 -14.81 -9.47 14.39
N GLY A 91 -16.05 -9.64 13.92
CA GLY A 91 -17.13 -8.67 14.16
C GLY A 91 -17.41 -8.42 15.64
N SER A 92 -17.17 -9.39 16.52
CA SER A 92 -17.32 -9.26 17.98
C SER A 92 -16.29 -8.33 18.63
N ARG A 93 -15.18 -8.03 17.94
CA ARG A 93 -14.15 -7.10 18.40
C ARG A 93 -14.21 -5.74 17.74
N LYS A 94 -15.20 -5.51 16.86
CA LYS A 94 -15.45 -4.19 16.29
C LYS A 94 -16.29 -3.37 17.26
N SER A 95 -15.93 -2.11 17.45
CA SER A 95 -16.60 -1.19 18.39
C SER A 95 -16.76 0.20 17.79
N LEU A 96 -17.43 1.11 18.51
CA LEU A 96 -17.53 2.52 18.11
C LEU A 96 -16.24 3.30 18.42
N ASP A 97 -15.51 2.90 19.46
CA ASP A 97 -14.25 3.52 19.89
C ASP A 97 -13.01 2.89 19.25
N ALA A 98 -13.19 1.85 18.44
CA ALA A 98 -12.12 1.09 17.78
C ALA A 98 -11.01 0.61 18.74
N ALA A 99 -11.36 0.26 19.98
CA ALA A 99 -10.38 -0.10 21.02
C ALA A 99 -9.45 -1.27 20.64
N GLU A 100 -9.90 -2.20 19.80
CA GLU A 100 -9.10 -3.33 19.31
C GLU A 100 -7.91 -2.88 18.42
N ALA A 101 -7.96 -1.66 17.86
CA ALA A 101 -6.88 -1.10 17.02
C ALA A 101 -5.56 -0.92 17.79
N TYR A 102 -5.62 -0.71 19.11
CA TYR A 102 -4.46 -0.52 19.97
C TYR A 102 -4.37 -1.56 21.09
N ASN A 103 -5.02 -2.71 20.92
CA ASN A 103 -4.91 -3.83 21.85
C ASN A 103 -3.52 -4.50 21.70
N PRO A 104 -2.63 -4.47 22.71
CA PRO A 104 -1.30 -5.08 22.63
C PRO A 104 -1.33 -6.61 22.51
N GLU A 105 -2.45 -7.24 22.87
CA GLU A 105 -2.72 -8.68 22.69
C GLU A 105 -3.56 -8.95 21.43
N GLY A 106 -3.81 -7.92 20.62
CA GLY A 106 -4.57 -8.01 19.38
C GLY A 106 -3.84 -8.75 18.27
N LEU A 107 -4.55 -8.95 17.17
CA LEU A 107 -4.05 -9.72 16.02
C LEU A 107 -2.78 -9.14 15.41
N VAL A 108 -2.73 -7.82 15.16
CA VAL A 108 -1.58 -7.19 14.49
C VAL A 108 -0.32 -7.25 15.35
N PRO A 109 -0.30 -6.79 16.62
CA PRO A 109 0.88 -6.93 17.48
C PRO A 109 1.40 -8.36 17.61
N THR A 110 0.50 -9.34 17.79
CA THR A 110 0.86 -10.77 17.88
C THR A 110 1.57 -11.25 16.61
N VAL A 111 1.05 -10.87 15.44
CA VAL A 111 1.61 -11.26 14.14
C VAL A 111 2.96 -10.59 13.89
N VAL A 112 3.08 -9.31 14.22
CA VAL A 112 4.33 -8.55 14.11
C VAL A 112 5.42 -9.21 14.95
N GLN A 113 5.16 -9.49 16.22
CA GLN A 113 6.13 -10.12 17.12
C GLN A 113 6.59 -11.48 16.60
N ALA A 114 5.67 -12.31 16.10
CA ALA A 114 6.00 -13.60 15.53
C ALA A 114 6.86 -13.48 14.25
N LEU A 115 6.50 -12.57 13.34
CA LEU A 115 7.28 -12.33 12.12
C LEU A 115 8.68 -11.81 12.44
N LYS A 116 8.82 -10.84 13.36
CA LYS A 116 10.14 -10.30 13.73
C LYS A 116 11.00 -11.32 14.47
N LYS A 117 10.41 -12.26 15.20
CA LYS A 117 11.12 -13.35 15.86
C LYS A 117 11.68 -14.37 14.85
N GLU A 118 10.87 -14.79 13.88
CA GLU A 118 11.25 -15.83 12.91
C GLU A 118 12.05 -15.27 11.73
N PHE A 119 11.77 -14.03 11.31
CA PHE A 119 12.32 -13.38 10.11
C PHE A 119 12.75 -11.93 10.42
N PRO A 120 13.79 -11.72 11.25
CA PRO A 120 14.20 -10.38 11.68
C PRO A 120 14.58 -9.44 10.53
N GLU A 121 15.04 -9.97 9.40
CA GLU A 121 15.42 -9.23 8.19
C GLU A 121 14.23 -8.80 7.32
N LEU A 122 13.06 -9.43 7.49
CA LEU A 122 11.86 -9.08 6.74
C LEU A 122 11.29 -7.76 7.27
N GLY A 123 11.06 -6.80 6.37
CA GLY A 123 10.36 -5.57 6.71
C GLY A 123 8.89 -5.86 7.01
N VAL A 124 8.41 -5.40 8.18
CA VAL A 124 7.00 -5.51 8.56
C VAL A 124 6.35 -4.12 8.56
N ILE A 125 5.44 -3.92 7.62
CA ILE A 125 4.65 -2.70 7.48
C ILE A 125 3.25 -2.95 8.05
N THR A 126 2.84 -2.15 9.03
CA THR A 126 1.50 -2.24 9.61
C THR A 126 0.61 -1.10 9.10
N ASP A 127 -0.63 -1.41 8.76
CA ASP A 127 -1.65 -0.40 8.45
C ASP A 127 -2.10 0.30 9.75
N VAL A 128 -2.21 1.64 9.70
CA VAL A 128 -2.74 2.45 10.80
C VAL A 128 -3.99 3.16 10.27
N ALA A 129 -5.15 2.60 10.61
CA ALA A 129 -6.48 3.06 10.22
C ALA A 129 -7.53 2.31 11.07
N LEU A 130 -8.71 2.89 11.27
CA LEU A 130 -9.73 2.30 12.15
C LEU A 130 -10.79 1.48 11.40
N ASP A 131 -10.81 1.45 10.07
CA ASP A 131 -11.86 0.76 9.30
C ASP A 131 -11.98 -0.75 9.55
N PRO A 132 -10.90 -1.50 9.86
CA PRO A 132 -11.02 -2.89 10.26
C PRO A 132 -11.68 -3.07 11.64
N TYR A 133 -11.64 -2.04 12.49
CA TYR A 133 -11.97 -2.10 13.92
C TYR A 133 -13.28 -1.41 14.27
N THR A 134 -13.85 -0.61 13.36
CA THR A 134 -15.12 0.08 13.60
C THR A 134 -16.33 -0.72 13.12
N ILE A 135 -17.44 -0.63 13.86
CA ILE A 135 -18.69 -1.29 13.45
C ILE A 135 -19.31 -0.69 12.18
N HIS A 136 -18.96 0.56 11.83
CA HIS A 136 -19.45 1.28 10.66
C HIS A 136 -18.46 1.30 9.48
N GLY A 137 -17.22 0.80 9.65
CA GLY A 137 -16.25 0.63 8.55
C GLY A 137 -15.67 1.94 7.98
N GLN A 138 -15.77 3.04 8.73
CA GLN A 138 -15.05 4.29 8.42
C GLN A 138 -13.66 4.26 9.04
N ASP A 139 -12.73 5.05 8.50
CA ASP A 139 -11.30 5.04 8.89
C ASP A 139 -11.08 5.74 10.24
N GLY A 140 -12.11 6.40 10.80
CA GLY A 140 -12.07 7.14 12.05
C GLY A 140 -13.36 7.05 12.88
N LEU A 141 -13.35 7.70 14.04
CA LEU A 141 -14.50 7.81 14.94
C LEU A 141 -15.58 8.72 14.33
N ILE A 142 -16.86 8.46 14.60
CA ILE A 142 -17.97 9.25 14.05
C ILE A 142 -18.75 10.02 15.12
N ASP A 143 -19.23 11.21 14.76
CA ASP A 143 -20.16 11.98 15.57
C ASP A 143 -21.62 11.51 15.43
N ALA A 144 -22.55 12.20 16.10
CA ALA A 144 -23.98 11.88 16.03
C ALA A 144 -24.59 12.06 14.62
N SER A 145 -23.95 12.83 13.74
CA SER A 145 -24.35 13.01 12.34
C SER A 145 -23.75 11.96 11.39
N GLY A 146 -22.79 11.16 11.87
CA GLY A 146 -22.04 10.20 11.08
C GLY A 146 -20.81 10.80 10.39
N TYR A 147 -20.43 12.03 10.74
CA TYR A 147 -19.20 12.67 10.26
C TYR A 147 -17.98 12.08 10.98
N VAL A 148 -16.91 11.78 10.22
CA VAL A 148 -15.66 11.27 10.78
C VAL A 148 -14.89 12.40 11.46
N LEU A 149 -14.76 12.33 12.78
CA LEU A 149 -14.09 13.32 13.61
C LEU A 149 -12.57 13.25 13.40
N ASN A 150 -11.93 14.36 13.03
CA ASN A 150 -10.50 14.38 12.71
C ASN A 150 -9.63 14.13 13.94
N ASP A 151 -9.66 15.05 14.90
CA ASP A 151 -8.70 15.09 16.01
C ASP A 151 -8.89 13.91 16.97
N GLU A 152 -10.14 13.57 17.28
CA GLU A 152 -10.47 12.41 18.12
C GLU A 152 -10.06 11.09 17.45
N THR A 153 -10.08 11.02 16.11
CA THR A 153 -9.54 9.87 15.39
C THR A 153 -8.02 9.83 15.50
N VAL A 154 -7.34 10.96 15.31
CA VAL A 154 -5.88 11.05 15.43
C VAL A 154 -5.42 10.58 16.81
N GLU A 155 -6.13 10.89 17.89
CA GLU A 155 -5.81 10.37 19.24
C GLU A 155 -5.81 8.84 19.33
N VAL A 156 -6.69 8.16 18.59
CA VAL A 156 -6.74 6.69 18.54
C VAL A 156 -5.64 6.13 17.62
N LEU A 157 -5.40 6.77 16.46
CA LEU A 157 -4.36 6.36 15.52
C LEU A 157 -2.95 6.45 16.14
N ILE A 158 -2.69 7.45 17.00
CA ILE A 158 -1.46 7.54 17.79
C ILE A 158 -1.27 6.29 18.65
N LYS A 159 -2.31 5.87 19.38
CA LYS A 159 -2.25 4.67 20.24
C LYS A 159 -1.98 3.41 19.42
N GLN A 160 -2.63 3.29 18.25
CA GLN A 160 -2.42 2.17 17.34
C GLN A 160 -0.98 2.14 16.81
N ALA A 161 -0.47 3.26 16.30
CA ALA A 161 0.88 3.35 15.76
C ALA A 161 1.95 3.02 16.81
N VAL A 162 1.82 3.56 18.02
CA VAL A 162 2.73 3.24 19.15
C VAL A 162 2.62 1.77 19.52
N CYS A 163 1.42 1.20 19.60
CA CYS A 163 1.20 -0.23 19.89
C CYS A 163 1.91 -1.13 18.86
N HIS A 164 1.74 -0.84 17.56
CA HIS A 164 2.38 -1.59 16.49
C HIS A 164 3.92 -1.46 16.52
N ALA A 165 4.42 -0.25 16.77
CA ALA A 165 5.86 0.01 16.88
C ALA A 165 6.49 -0.71 18.10
N GLN A 166 5.82 -0.71 19.25
CA GLN A 166 6.23 -1.47 20.44
C GLN A 166 6.23 -3.00 20.20
N ALA A 167 5.34 -3.50 19.33
CA ALA A 167 5.35 -4.89 18.91
C ALA A 167 6.53 -5.26 18.00
N GLY A 168 7.25 -4.27 17.46
CA GLY A 168 8.42 -4.44 16.60
C GLY A 168 8.17 -4.12 15.12
N ALA A 169 7.08 -3.44 14.77
CA ALA A 169 6.83 -3.04 13.39
C ALA A 169 7.94 -2.11 12.89
N ASP A 170 8.48 -2.42 11.72
CA ASP A 170 9.52 -1.63 11.06
C ASP A 170 8.97 -0.29 10.56
N VAL A 171 7.77 -0.36 10.01
CA VAL A 171 7.06 0.76 9.39
C VAL A 171 5.62 0.76 9.87
N VAL A 172 5.15 1.93 10.30
CA VAL A 172 3.71 2.20 10.44
C VAL A 172 3.26 2.99 9.21
N ALA A 173 2.11 2.64 8.66
CA ALA A 173 1.63 3.22 7.41
C ALA A 173 0.21 3.78 7.59
N PRO A 174 0.09 5.03 8.11
CA PRO A 174 -1.21 5.68 8.31
C PRO A 174 -1.95 5.84 7.00
N SER A 175 -3.08 5.14 6.89
CA SER A 175 -3.89 5.10 5.68
C SER A 175 -5.24 5.80 5.83
N ASP A 176 -5.50 6.41 6.98
CA ASP A 176 -6.75 7.02 7.42
C ASP A 176 -7.16 8.31 6.68
N MET A 177 -6.20 9.10 6.18
CA MET A 177 -6.41 10.43 5.56
C MET A 177 -6.99 11.50 6.51
N MET A 178 -6.68 11.45 7.80
CA MET A 178 -6.96 12.56 8.72
C MET A 178 -5.90 13.66 8.57
N ASP A 179 -6.29 14.91 8.77
CA ASP A 179 -5.38 16.04 8.75
C ASP A 179 -4.46 15.98 9.98
N GLY A 180 -3.15 16.17 9.79
CA GLY A 180 -2.16 16.26 10.88
C GLY A 180 -1.73 14.93 11.51
N ARG A 181 -2.29 13.79 11.08
CA ARG A 181 -1.99 12.48 11.71
C ARG A 181 -0.50 12.12 11.66
N ILE A 182 0.22 12.51 10.61
CA ILE A 182 1.63 12.13 10.45
C ILE A 182 2.47 12.79 11.53
N GLY A 183 2.26 14.10 11.74
CA GLY A 183 3.00 14.86 12.73
C GLY A 183 2.72 14.38 14.14
N SER A 184 1.45 14.11 14.45
CA SER A 184 1.05 13.58 15.75
C SER A 184 1.61 12.18 16.02
N ILE A 185 1.57 11.27 15.02
CA ILE A 185 2.15 9.94 15.14
C ILE A 185 3.68 10.02 15.30
N ARG A 186 4.36 10.85 14.50
CA ARG A 186 5.81 11.08 14.61
C ARG A 186 6.19 11.54 16.02
N GLN A 187 5.52 12.56 16.54
CA GLN A 187 5.80 13.10 17.87
C GLN A 187 5.62 12.04 18.96
N ALA A 188 4.58 11.19 18.86
CA ALA A 188 4.35 10.11 19.80
C ALA A 188 5.45 9.03 19.73
N LEU A 189 5.87 8.62 18.52
CA LEU A 189 6.97 7.67 18.34
C LEU A 189 8.27 8.21 18.93
N GLU A 190 8.59 9.49 18.72
CA GLU A 190 9.75 10.16 19.32
C GLU A 190 9.67 10.19 20.86
N ALA A 191 8.51 10.55 21.41
CA ALA A 191 8.30 10.61 22.86
C ALA A 191 8.48 9.23 23.54
N GLU A 192 8.03 8.17 22.88
CA GLU A 192 8.19 6.77 23.31
C GLU A 192 9.59 6.18 22.98
N LYS A 193 10.49 6.98 22.39
CA LYS A 193 11.86 6.60 21.97
C LYS A 193 11.89 5.50 20.91
N LEU A 194 10.84 5.39 20.10
CA LEU A 194 10.71 4.48 18.96
C LEU A 194 11.29 5.12 17.69
N ILE A 195 12.49 5.71 17.81
CA ILE A 195 13.10 6.65 16.84
C ILE A 195 13.41 6.05 15.46
N TYR A 196 13.41 4.72 15.33
CA TYR A 196 13.70 4.02 14.07
C TYR A 196 12.46 3.47 13.36
N THR A 197 11.28 3.61 13.97
CA THR A 197 10.03 3.27 13.31
C THR A 197 9.77 4.30 12.21
N ARG A 198 9.67 3.79 10.98
CA ARG A 198 9.43 4.62 9.81
C ARG A 198 7.94 4.90 9.63
N ILE A 199 7.62 6.03 9.02
CA ILE A 199 6.26 6.38 8.61
C ILE A 199 6.17 6.35 7.09
N LEU A 200 5.33 5.43 6.58
CA LEU A 200 4.92 5.38 5.18
C LEU A 200 3.53 6.01 5.05
N ALA A 201 3.50 7.31 4.80
CA ALA A 201 2.28 8.08 4.75
C ALA A 201 1.49 7.76 3.47
N TYR A 202 0.22 7.41 3.59
CA TYR A 202 -0.71 7.40 2.45
C TYR A 202 -1.15 8.82 2.14
N SER A 203 -0.22 9.63 1.64
CA SER A 203 -0.42 11.07 1.45
C SER A 203 -1.49 11.38 0.41
N ALA A 204 -1.42 10.72 -0.75
CA ALA A 204 -2.38 10.94 -1.82
C ALA A 204 -3.29 9.72 -1.99
N LYS A 205 -4.19 9.49 -1.02
CA LYS A 205 -5.20 8.42 -1.07
C LYS A 205 -6.55 8.96 -1.53
N TYR A 206 -6.97 8.53 -2.71
CA TYR A 206 -8.18 8.99 -3.38
C TYR A 206 -9.44 8.22 -2.99
N ALA A 207 -10.58 8.90 -3.04
CA ALA A 207 -11.91 8.34 -2.89
C ALA A 207 -12.30 7.44 -4.09
N SER A 208 -11.70 6.25 -4.15
CA SER A 208 -11.70 5.42 -5.35
C SER A 208 -12.72 4.28 -5.35
N ALA A 209 -13.24 3.98 -6.55
CA ALA A 209 -14.05 2.79 -6.82
C ALA A 209 -13.23 1.49 -6.94
N PHE A 210 -11.89 1.57 -7.01
CA PHE A 210 -11.01 0.41 -7.15
C PHE A 210 -10.79 -0.37 -5.83
N TYR A 211 -11.43 0.03 -4.73
CA TYR A 211 -11.24 -0.61 -3.42
C TYR A 211 -12.22 -1.74 -3.10
N GLY A 212 -13.21 -2.01 -3.97
CA GLY A 212 -14.24 -3.03 -3.74
C GLY A 212 -13.68 -4.38 -3.25
N PRO A 213 -12.76 -5.02 -3.99
CA PRO A 213 -12.26 -6.34 -3.59
C PRO A 213 -11.46 -6.33 -2.28
N PHE A 214 -10.80 -5.23 -1.93
CA PHE A 214 -10.15 -5.07 -0.62
C PHE A 214 -11.18 -5.03 0.51
N ARG A 215 -12.28 -4.30 0.34
CA ARG A 215 -13.35 -4.22 1.35
C ARG A 215 -13.99 -5.59 1.60
N ASP A 216 -14.07 -6.44 0.57
CA ASP A 216 -14.45 -7.84 0.73
C ASP A 216 -13.37 -8.61 1.51
N ALA A 217 -12.09 -8.42 1.16
CA ALA A 217 -10.97 -9.13 1.77
C ALA A 217 -10.83 -8.86 3.28
N VAL A 218 -10.98 -7.62 3.75
CA VAL A 218 -10.94 -7.27 5.18
C VAL A 218 -12.30 -7.38 5.88
N GLY A 219 -13.37 -7.72 5.15
CA GLY A 219 -14.71 -7.84 5.70
C GLY A 219 -15.33 -6.50 6.13
N SER A 220 -14.86 -5.37 5.61
CA SER A 220 -15.40 -4.03 5.92
C SER A 220 -16.53 -3.60 4.97
N ALA A 221 -16.74 -4.31 3.85
CA ALA A 221 -17.81 -3.99 2.89
C ALA A 221 -19.20 -3.96 3.53
N ALA A 222 -19.53 -4.94 4.38
CA ALA A 222 -20.81 -5.01 5.07
C ALA A 222 -20.98 -3.90 6.12
N ASN A 223 -19.89 -3.54 6.81
CA ASN A 223 -19.89 -2.45 7.81
C ASN A 223 -20.12 -1.09 7.15
N LEU A 224 -19.39 -0.79 6.06
CA LEU A 224 -19.52 0.47 5.33
C LEU A 224 -20.86 0.59 4.59
N GLY A 225 -21.37 -0.52 4.06
CA GLY A 225 -22.63 -0.56 3.33
C GLY A 225 -22.64 0.38 2.12
N LYS A 226 -23.57 1.36 2.11
CA LYS A 226 -23.67 2.40 1.08
C LYS A 226 -22.89 3.68 1.43
N GLY A 227 -22.14 3.67 2.54
CA GLY A 227 -21.29 4.76 2.96
C GLY A 227 -20.19 5.05 1.96
N ASN A 228 -19.70 6.29 1.99
CA ASN A 228 -18.56 6.73 1.21
C ASN A 228 -17.49 7.33 2.14
N LYS A 229 -16.32 7.61 1.56
CA LYS A 229 -15.15 8.15 2.25
C LYS A 229 -14.78 9.54 1.69
N TYR A 230 -15.75 10.25 1.09
CA TYR A 230 -15.53 11.46 0.29
C TYR A 230 -15.21 12.69 1.15
N THR A 231 -15.45 12.63 2.45
CA THR A 231 -15.18 13.76 3.36
C THR A 231 -13.73 13.79 3.86
N TYR A 232 -12.90 12.83 3.46
CA TYR A 232 -11.50 12.74 3.89
C TYR A 232 -10.56 12.11 2.83
N GLN A 233 -11.03 11.14 2.04
CA GLN A 233 -10.26 10.69 0.87
C GLN A 233 -10.41 11.68 -0.29
N MET A 234 -9.31 11.92 -0.99
CA MET A 234 -9.24 12.97 -2.02
C MET A 234 -10.17 12.74 -3.21
N ASP A 235 -10.65 13.81 -3.83
CA ASP A 235 -11.42 13.73 -5.07
C ASP A 235 -10.52 13.22 -6.23
N PRO A 236 -10.91 12.14 -6.94
CA PRO A 236 -10.20 11.63 -8.13
C PRO A 236 -9.86 12.67 -9.21
N ALA A 237 -10.59 13.80 -9.27
CA ALA A 237 -10.34 14.86 -10.23
C ALA A 237 -9.15 15.77 -9.87
N ASN A 238 -8.67 15.72 -8.63
CA ASN A 238 -7.69 16.65 -8.11
C ASN A 238 -6.25 16.13 -8.30
N THR A 239 -5.36 17.00 -8.78
CA THR A 239 -3.95 16.67 -8.99
C THR A 239 -3.00 17.60 -8.23
N ASP A 240 -3.31 18.90 -8.15
CA ASP A 240 -2.52 19.88 -7.40
C ASP A 240 -2.67 19.71 -5.89
N GLU A 241 -3.83 19.22 -5.44
CA GLU A 241 -4.10 18.89 -4.04
C GLU A 241 -3.13 17.81 -3.53
N ALA A 242 -2.83 16.80 -4.35
CA ALA A 242 -1.89 15.73 -3.99
C ALA A 242 -0.50 16.24 -3.63
N LEU A 243 -0.07 17.33 -4.26
CA LEU A 243 1.21 17.96 -3.94
C LEU A 243 1.16 18.68 -2.59
N ARG A 244 0.00 19.22 -2.18
CA ARG A 244 -0.16 19.85 -0.86
C ARG A 244 -0.17 18.80 0.24
N GLU A 245 -0.93 17.73 0.05
CA GLU A 245 -0.96 16.56 0.95
C GLU A 245 0.44 15.99 1.19
N VAL A 246 1.17 15.70 0.10
CA VAL A 246 2.54 15.20 0.20
C VAL A 246 3.48 16.20 0.87
N ALA A 247 3.37 17.50 0.55
CA ALA A 247 4.20 18.52 1.18
C ALA A 247 3.98 18.58 2.69
N GLN A 248 2.72 18.51 3.13
CA GLN A 248 2.34 18.51 4.53
C GLN A 248 2.87 17.28 5.26
N ASP A 249 2.66 16.08 4.73
CA ASP A 249 3.15 14.83 5.34
C ASP A 249 4.68 14.81 5.46
N LEU A 250 5.40 15.36 4.49
CA LEU A 250 6.86 15.50 4.54
C LEU A 250 7.31 16.50 5.61
N GLU A 251 6.63 17.64 5.72
CA GLU A 251 6.89 18.63 6.78
C GLU A 251 6.63 18.04 8.17
N GLU A 252 5.62 17.18 8.28
CA GLU A 252 5.22 16.47 9.49
C GLU A 252 6.14 15.27 9.86
N GLY A 253 7.05 14.87 8.97
CA GLY A 253 8.08 13.86 9.26
C GLY A 253 7.80 12.45 8.74
N ALA A 254 7.06 12.32 7.63
CA ALA A 254 6.99 11.08 6.86
C ALA A 254 8.36 10.71 6.26
N ASP A 255 8.76 9.45 6.39
CA ASP A 255 9.99 8.93 5.77
C ASP A 255 9.75 8.53 4.30
N MET A 256 8.52 8.11 4.01
CA MET A 256 8.05 7.72 2.69
C MET A 256 6.63 8.24 2.47
N VAL A 257 6.30 8.56 1.23
CA VAL A 257 4.96 9.00 0.82
C VAL A 257 4.38 8.07 -0.22
N MET A 258 3.06 7.89 -0.24
CA MET A 258 2.38 6.95 -1.13
C MET A 258 1.21 7.57 -1.88
N VAL A 259 1.09 7.19 -3.16
CA VAL A 259 -0.11 7.42 -3.99
C VAL A 259 -0.97 6.15 -4.02
N LYS A 260 -2.28 6.30 -3.78
CA LYS A 260 -3.25 5.19 -3.82
C LYS A 260 -4.60 5.66 -4.38
N PRO A 261 -5.19 5.01 -5.40
CA PRO A 261 -4.71 3.86 -6.16
C PRO A 261 -3.46 4.10 -6.99
N GLY A 262 -3.01 3.05 -7.67
CA GLY A 262 -1.74 3.01 -8.37
C GLY A 262 -1.82 3.39 -9.83
N MET A 263 -2.14 2.41 -10.69
CA MET A 263 -2.16 2.55 -12.15
C MET A 263 -3.07 3.67 -12.66
N PRO A 264 -4.25 3.95 -12.07
CA PRO A 264 -5.09 5.07 -12.49
C PRO A 264 -4.53 6.45 -12.13
N TYR A 265 -3.46 6.53 -11.33
CA TYR A 265 -2.87 7.77 -10.80
C TYR A 265 -1.35 7.84 -11.02
N LEU A 266 -0.83 7.20 -12.08
CA LEU A 266 0.60 7.25 -12.40
C LEU A 266 1.09 8.66 -12.73
N ASP A 267 0.21 9.54 -13.20
CA ASP A 267 0.49 10.97 -13.36
C ASP A 267 0.78 11.63 -12.00
N ILE A 268 0.03 11.27 -10.95
CA ILE A 268 0.27 11.75 -9.59
C ILE A 268 1.61 11.23 -9.06
N VAL A 269 1.89 9.93 -9.23
CA VAL A 269 3.20 9.35 -8.86
C VAL A 269 4.34 10.13 -9.52
N ARG A 270 4.19 10.45 -10.81
CA ARG A 270 5.18 11.22 -11.56
C ARG A 270 5.35 12.62 -11.01
N ARG A 271 4.25 13.36 -10.78
CA ARG A 271 4.30 14.71 -10.25
C ARG A 271 4.92 14.76 -8.84
N VAL A 272 4.56 13.82 -7.97
CA VAL A 272 5.13 13.70 -6.62
C VAL A 272 6.64 13.46 -6.70
N LYS A 273 7.08 12.49 -7.52
CA LYS A 273 8.51 12.20 -7.68
C LYS A 273 9.28 13.39 -8.23
N GLU A 274 8.77 14.06 -9.27
CA GLU A 274 9.44 15.22 -9.89
C GLU A 274 9.50 16.43 -8.96
N GLN A 275 8.44 16.68 -8.18
CA GLN A 275 8.34 17.85 -7.31
C GLN A 275 9.20 17.71 -6.05
N PHE A 276 9.21 16.52 -5.43
CA PHE A 276 9.80 16.34 -4.09
C PHE A 276 11.10 15.53 -4.11
N GLY A 277 11.30 14.63 -5.07
CA GLY A 277 12.51 13.80 -5.13
C GLY A 277 12.72 12.85 -3.94
N VAL A 278 11.66 12.58 -3.16
CA VAL A 278 11.67 11.75 -1.93
C VAL A 278 11.30 10.29 -2.22
N PRO A 279 11.51 9.34 -1.27
CA PRO A 279 11.00 7.97 -1.38
C PRO A 279 9.48 7.96 -1.63
N THR A 280 9.09 7.56 -2.85
CA THR A 280 7.72 7.62 -3.35
C THR A 280 7.22 6.21 -3.62
N TYR A 281 6.11 5.84 -3.02
CA TYR A 281 5.50 4.52 -3.15
C TYR A 281 4.17 4.62 -3.90
N ALA A 282 3.73 3.50 -4.44
CA ALA A 282 2.40 3.39 -5.05
C ALA A 282 1.75 2.06 -4.69
N TYR A 283 0.43 2.06 -4.50
CA TYR A 283 -0.32 0.84 -4.24
C TYR A 283 -1.09 0.42 -5.48
N GLN A 284 -0.69 -0.68 -6.13
CA GLN A 284 -1.52 -1.37 -7.11
C GLN A 284 -2.66 -2.09 -6.37
N VAL A 285 -3.82 -1.44 -6.27
CA VAL A 285 -4.85 -1.86 -5.34
C VAL A 285 -5.63 -3.08 -5.81
N SER A 286 -6.47 -3.59 -4.92
CA SER A 286 -7.25 -4.81 -5.09
C SER A 286 -8.10 -4.84 -6.37
N GLY A 287 -8.74 -3.73 -6.75
CA GLY A 287 -9.48 -3.61 -8.00
C GLY A 287 -8.60 -3.66 -9.25
N GLU A 288 -7.39 -3.10 -9.19
CA GLU A 288 -6.42 -3.19 -10.29
C GLU A 288 -5.94 -4.64 -10.48
N TYR A 289 -5.66 -5.33 -9.36
CA TYR A 289 -5.33 -6.75 -9.36
C TYR A 289 -6.47 -7.59 -9.94
N ALA A 290 -7.69 -7.41 -9.43
CA ALA A 290 -8.86 -8.18 -9.84
C ALA A 290 -9.20 -7.94 -11.32
N MET A 291 -9.09 -6.70 -11.80
CA MET A 291 -9.28 -6.34 -13.21
C MET A 291 -8.31 -7.11 -14.11
N LEU A 292 -7.02 -7.16 -13.76
CA LEU A 292 -6.03 -7.92 -14.52
C LEU A 292 -6.29 -9.42 -14.45
N LYS A 293 -6.49 -9.98 -13.24
CA LYS A 293 -6.80 -11.41 -13.06
C LYS A 293 -8.02 -11.85 -13.85
N ALA A 294 -9.10 -11.05 -13.88
CA ALA A 294 -10.30 -11.37 -14.64
C ALA A 294 -10.02 -11.43 -16.15
N ALA A 295 -9.31 -10.46 -16.72
CA ALA A 295 -8.93 -10.47 -18.12
C ALA A 295 -7.99 -11.64 -18.48
N ILE A 296 -7.05 -11.96 -17.58
CA ILE A 296 -6.12 -13.09 -17.72
C ILE A 296 -6.86 -14.43 -17.72
N GLN A 297 -7.76 -14.65 -16.75
CA GLN A 297 -8.53 -15.90 -16.64
C GLN A 297 -9.48 -16.11 -17.82
N ASN A 298 -9.94 -15.03 -18.45
CA ASN A 298 -10.70 -15.08 -19.69
C ASN A 298 -9.83 -15.27 -20.95
N GLY A 299 -8.51 -15.36 -20.81
CA GLY A 299 -7.56 -15.53 -21.91
C GLY A 299 -7.38 -14.29 -22.77
N TRP A 300 -7.77 -13.10 -22.29
CA TRP A 300 -7.64 -11.85 -23.05
C TRP A 300 -6.24 -11.25 -22.97
N LEU A 301 -5.53 -11.51 -21.87
CA LEU A 301 -4.19 -11.00 -21.61
C LEU A 301 -3.26 -12.14 -21.18
N ALA A 302 -2.00 -12.07 -21.63
CA ALA A 302 -0.96 -12.97 -21.15
C ALA A 302 -0.47 -12.50 -19.77
N GLU A 303 -0.61 -13.35 -18.75
CA GLU A 303 -0.40 -13.01 -17.34
C GLU A 303 0.96 -12.38 -17.05
N GLU A 304 2.04 -13.15 -17.24
CA GLU A 304 3.41 -12.72 -16.90
C GLU A 304 3.79 -11.42 -17.62
N ALA A 305 3.56 -11.35 -18.94
CA ALA A 305 3.91 -10.17 -19.72
C ALA A 305 3.11 -8.92 -19.30
N CYS A 306 1.79 -9.06 -19.12
CA CYS A 306 0.93 -7.93 -18.80
C CYS A 306 1.14 -7.42 -17.37
N VAL A 307 1.31 -8.32 -16.40
CA VAL A 307 1.56 -7.94 -15.00
C VAL A 307 2.91 -7.27 -14.86
N LEU A 308 3.98 -7.80 -15.48
CA LEU A 308 5.30 -7.15 -15.44
C LEU A 308 5.29 -5.80 -16.16
N GLU A 309 4.54 -5.64 -17.25
CA GLU A 309 4.36 -4.34 -17.91
C GLU A 309 3.61 -3.33 -17.02
N ALA A 310 2.55 -3.78 -16.34
CA ALA A 310 1.82 -2.96 -15.37
C ALA A 310 2.73 -2.51 -14.22
N LEU A 311 3.51 -3.42 -13.61
CA LEU A 311 4.44 -3.10 -12.54
C LEU A 311 5.59 -2.18 -13.00
N LEU A 312 6.14 -2.42 -14.19
CA LEU A 312 7.15 -1.54 -14.80
C LEU A 312 6.64 -0.11 -15.00
N SER A 313 5.33 0.08 -15.23
CA SER A 313 4.74 1.40 -15.39
C SER A 313 4.87 2.28 -14.14
N PHE A 314 4.84 1.68 -12.94
CA PHE A 314 5.08 2.37 -11.68
C PHE A 314 6.53 2.84 -11.54
N LYS A 315 7.50 1.95 -11.83
CA LYS A 315 8.93 2.33 -11.85
C LYS A 315 9.19 3.46 -12.82
N ARG A 316 8.60 3.39 -14.02
CA ARG A 316 8.71 4.45 -15.03
C ARG A 316 8.06 5.77 -14.58
N ALA A 317 6.95 5.69 -13.85
CA ALA A 317 6.29 6.87 -13.28
C ALA A 317 7.13 7.50 -12.17
N GLY A 318 7.94 6.71 -11.46
CA GLY A 318 8.86 7.19 -10.44
C GLY A 318 8.68 6.54 -9.07
N ALA A 319 7.90 5.47 -8.94
CA ALA A 319 7.80 4.76 -7.67
C ALA A 319 9.11 4.03 -7.33
N ASP A 320 9.57 4.17 -6.09
CA ASP A 320 10.69 3.43 -5.52
C ASP A 320 10.24 2.06 -5.03
N GLY A 321 9.02 1.95 -4.49
CA GLY A 321 8.41 0.68 -4.11
C GLY A 321 6.92 0.61 -4.44
N ILE A 322 6.42 -0.61 -4.63
CA ILE A 322 5.08 -0.92 -5.12
C ILE A 322 4.43 -1.93 -4.19
N LEU A 323 3.33 -1.54 -3.56
CA LEU A 323 2.47 -2.48 -2.85
C LEU A 323 1.61 -3.19 -3.91
N THR A 324 1.80 -4.50 -4.07
CA THR A 324 1.09 -5.29 -5.09
C THR A 324 0.81 -6.71 -4.64
N TYR A 325 -0.42 -7.18 -4.91
CA TYR A 325 -0.81 -8.57 -4.70
C TYR A 325 -0.17 -9.55 -5.70
N PHE A 326 0.51 -9.05 -6.73
CA PHE A 326 1.34 -9.85 -7.64
C PHE A 326 2.79 -10.00 -7.17
N ALA A 327 3.18 -9.48 -6.00
CA ALA A 327 4.59 -9.40 -5.59
C ALA A 327 5.34 -10.73 -5.67
N LEU A 328 4.75 -11.82 -5.16
CA LEU A 328 5.39 -13.15 -5.19
C LEU A 328 5.50 -13.70 -6.61
N ASP A 329 4.42 -13.60 -7.40
CA ASP A 329 4.41 -14.07 -8.80
C ASP A 329 5.41 -13.28 -9.66
N ALA A 330 5.43 -11.95 -9.51
CA ALA A 330 6.36 -11.08 -10.21
C ALA A 330 7.82 -11.34 -9.82
N ALA A 331 8.11 -11.50 -8.53
CA ALA A 331 9.45 -11.84 -8.07
C ALA A 331 9.94 -13.19 -8.62
N GLU A 332 9.04 -14.17 -8.75
CA GLU A 332 9.34 -15.46 -9.36
C GLU A 332 9.65 -15.35 -10.85
N TRP A 333 8.88 -14.56 -11.60
CA TRP A 333 9.13 -14.32 -13.03
C TRP A 333 10.41 -13.54 -13.30
N LEU A 334 10.75 -12.56 -12.45
CA LEU A 334 11.97 -11.74 -12.57
C LEU A 334 13.27 -12.54 -12.34
N ARG A 335 13.19 -13.75 -11.79
CA ARG A 335 14.35 -14.64 -11.57
C ARG A 335 14.68 -15.54 -12.76
N LYS A 336 13.80 -15.61 -13.76
CA LYS A 336 14.02 -16.39 -14.99
C LYS A 336 15.05 -15.71 -15.90
#